data_AF-A0A5C3K8V3-F1
#
_entry.id   AF-A0A5C3K8V3-F1
#
_cell.length_a   1.000
_cell.length_b   1.000
_cell.length_c   1.000
_cell.angle_alpha   90.00
_cell.angle_beta   90.00
_cell.angle_gamma   90.00
#
_symmetry.space_group_name_H-M   'P 1'
#
loop_
_entity.id
_entity.type
_entity.pdbx_description
1 polymer ?
#
loop_
_entity_poly.entity_id
_entity_poly.type
_entity_poly.pdbx_seq_one_letter_code
_entity_poly.pdbx_strand_id
1 'polypeptide(L)'
;MVNQAKSISQKAQETTWAKEDLLKHALIAYHAEQEKPPGVKRLSSQNVCHDFEKIHYQATKKHIKLCHVTLLQCYKGRKSRIEAAQELKLLLPGENKLIVDYIIHSAQQGFPVTHKWLKVEIDKILRERLGDEFLKDGVGK
;
A
#
# COMPACT_ATOMS: atom_id res chain seq x y z
N MET A 1 29.25 3.71 -4.32
CA MET A 1 27.88 3.42 -3.84
C MET A 1 27.88 2.03 -3.24
N VAL A 2 27.65 1.89 -1.93
CA VAL A 2 27.64 0.57 -1.27
C VAL A 2 26.31 -0.11 -1.58
N ASN A 3 26.35 -1.24 -2.30
CA ASN A 3 25.21 -2.10 -2.55
C ASN A 3 24.82 -2.83 -1.25
N GLN A 4 24.14 -2.13 -0.33
CA GLN A 4 23.63 -2.77 0.88
C GLN A 4 22.40 -3.61 0.55
N ALA A 5 22.39 -4.85 1.02
CA ALA A 5 21.25 -5.73 0.85
C ALA A 5 20.01 -5.12 1.52
N LYS A 6 18.89 -5.09 0.80
CA LYS A 6 17.61 -4.58 1.33
C LYS A 6 17.17 -5.37 2.55
N SER A 7 16.56 -4.69 3.51
CA SER A 7 15.99 -5.34 4.70
C SER A 7 14.85 -6.29 4.32
N ILE A 8 14.54 -7.26 5.17
CA ILE A 8 13.43 -8.21 4.96
C ILE A 8 12.11 -7.45 4.81
N SER A 9 11.90 -6.43 5.64
CA SER A 9 10.72 -5.56 5.60
C SER A 9 10.60 -4.83 4.25
N GLN A 10 11.69 -4.25 3.75
CA GLN A 10 11.69 -3.58 2.43
C GLN A 10 11.37 -4.55 1.30
N LYS A 11 11.94 -5.76 1.31
CA LYS A 11 11.63 -6.80 0.31
C LYS A 11 10.16 -7.23 0.36
N ALA A 12 9.60 -7.39 1.55
CA ALA A 12 8.19 -7.73 1.74
C ALA A 12 7.26 -6.60 1.26
N GLN A 13 7.64 -5.34 1.54
CA GLN A 13 6.92 -4.17 1.04
C GLN A 13 6.94 -4.15 -0.49
N GLU A 14 8.10 -4.22 -1.14
CA GLU A 14 8.20 -4.25 -2.61
C GLU A 14 7.34 -5.33 -3.24
N THR A 15 7.33 -6.53 -2.65
CA THR A 15 6.49 -7.64 -3.13
C THR A 15 5.00 -7.33 -2.98
N THR A 16 4.62 -6.69 -1.88
CA THR A 16 3.23 -6.30 -1.59
C THR A 16 2.75 -5.21 -2.55
N TRP A 17 3.58 -4.20 -2.82
CA TRP A 17 3.28 -3.15 -3.80
C TRP A 17 3.22 -3.69 -5.24
N ALA A 18 4.15 -4.57 -5.63
CA ALA A 18 4.10 -5.22 -6.94
C ALA A 18 2.83 -6.07 -7.11
N LYS A 19 2.40 -6.78 -6.06
CA LYS A 19 1.16 -7.55 -6.07
C LYS A 19 -0.07 -6.66 -6.21
N GLU A 20 -0.10 -5.52 -5.53
CA GLU A 20 -1.19 -4.55 -5.61
C GLU A 20 -1.29 -3.92 -7.00
N ASP A 21 -0.15 -3.53 -7.56
CA ASP A 21 -0.09 -2.98 -8.91
C ASP A 21 -0.60 -4.00 -9.93
N LEU A 22 -0.14 -5.25 -9.83
CA LEU A 22 -0.61 -6.33 -10.69
C LEU A 22 -2.13 -6.58 -10.52
N LEU A 23 -2.65 -6.51 -9.29
CA LEU A 23 -4.08 -6.64 -9.01
C LEU A 23 -4.89 -5.52 -9.69
N LYS A 24 -4.41 -4.27 -9.65
CA LYS A 24 -5.07 -3.12 -10.29
C LYS A 24 -5.16 -3.28 -11.80
N HIS A 25 -4.07 -3.70 -12.45
CA HIS A 25 -4.07 -3.99 -13.87
C HIS A 25 -5.03 -5.13 -14.24
N ALA A 26 -5.03 -6.21 -13.45
CA ALA A 26 -5.95 -7.32 -13.63
C ALA A 26 -7.42 -6.89 -13.43
N LEU A 27 -7.70 -5.97 -12.50
CA LEU A 27 -9.03 -5.41 -12.25
C LEU A 27 -9.55 -4.66 -13.48
N ILE A 28 -8.73 -3.75 -14.03
CA ILE A 28 -9.05 -2.99 -15.24
C ILE A 28 -9.39 -3.94 -16.40
N ALA A 29 -8.56 -4.96 -16.61
CA ALA A 29 -8.80 -5.94 -17.65
C ALA A 29 -10.09 -6.74 -17.40
N TYR A 30 -10.36 -7.13 -16.15
CA TYR A 30 -11.57 -7.86 -15.80
C TYR A 30 -12.85 -7.03 -16.00
N HIS A 31 -12.81 -5.72 -15.72
CA HIS A 31 -13.91 -4.81 -16.04
C HIS A 31 -14.23 -4.81 -17.55
N ALA A 32 -13.21 -4.61 -18.39
CA ALA A 32 -13.37 -4.65 -19.85
C ALA A 32 -13.91 -6.02 -20.33
N GLU A 33 -13.53 -7.09 -19.65
CA GLU A 33 -13.98 -8.44 -19.96
C GLU A 33 -15.46 -8.68 -19.65
N GLN A 34 -16.00 -8.02 -18.61
CA GLN A 34 -17.42 -8.08 -18.27
C GLN A 34 -18.29 -7.22 -19.18
N GLU A 35 -17.72 -6.17 -19.79
CA GLU A 35 -18.39 -5.30 -20.76
C GLU A 35 -18.57 -5.94 -22.14
N LYS A 36 -17.95 -7.11 -22.38
CA LYS A 36 -18.08 -7.83 -23.66
C LYS A 36 -19.54 -8.15 -24.00
N PRO A 37 -19.93 -8.01 -25.28
CA PRO A 37 -21.31 -8.21 -25.71
C PRO A 37 -21.79 -9.63 -25.45
N PRO A 38 -23.12 -9.82 -25.25
CA PRO A 38 -23.69 -11.15 -25.09
C PRO A 38 -23.40 -12.00 -26.33
N GLY A 39 -22.99 -13.25 -26.12
CA GLY A 39 -22.58 -14.18 -27.19
C GLY A 39 -21.07 -14.33 -27.35
N VAL A 40 -20.26 -13.41 -26.82
CA VAL A 40 -18.80 -13.60 -26.71
C VAL A 40 -18.46 -14.28 -25.40
N LYS A 41 -17.66 -15.34 -25.45
CA LYS A 41 -17.20 -16.03 -24.24
C LYS A 41 -16.33 -15.09 -23.40
N ARG A 42 -16.80 -14.79 -22.18
CA ARG A 42 -16.05 -14.01 -21.19
C ARG A 42 -15.02 -14.89 -20.47
N LEU A 43 -13.89 -14.29 -20.12
CA LEU A 43 -12.93 -14.97 -19.25
C LEU A 43 -13.41 -14.95 -17.81
N SER A 44 -13.13 -16.03 -17.09
CA SER A 44 -13.35 -16.09 -15.64
C SER A 44 -12.31 -15.24 -14.92
N SER A 45 -12.62 -14.81 -13.70
CA SER A 45 -11.67 -14.10 -12.85
C SER A 45 -10.38 -14.91 -12.58
N GLN A 46 -10.48 -16.25 -12.57
CA GLN A 46 -9.32 -17.14 -12.44
C GLN A 46 -8.40 -17.07 -13.66
N ASN A 47 -8.96 -17.11 -14.87
CA ASN A 47 -8.18 -17.04 -16.10
C ASN A 47 -7.49 -15.68 -16.24
N VAL A 48 -8.20 -14.59 -15.95
CA VAL A 48 -7.61 -13.25 -15.95
C VAL A 48 -6.46 -13.16 -14.95
N CYS A 49 -6.63 -13.66 -13.72
CA CYS A 49 -5.51 -13.70 -12.77
C CYS A 49 -4.32 -14.49 -13.34
N HIS A 50 -4.54 -15.69 -13.88
CA HIS A 50 -3.46 -16.53 -14.40
C HIS A 50 -2.71 -15.87 -15.58
N ASP A 51 -3.42 -15.22 -16.48
CA ASP A 51 -2.82 -14.49 -17.61
C ASP A 51 -1.91 -13.38 -17.10
N PHE A 52 -2.36 -12.59 -16.13
CA PHE A 52 -1.55 -11.52 -15.53
C PHE A 52 -0.36 -12.06 -14.73
N GLU A 53 -0.51 -13.16 -13.99
CA GLU A 53 0.60 -13.84 -13.31
C GLU A 53 1.68 -14.27 -14.34
N LYS A 54 1.25 -14.83 -15.48
CA LYS A 54 2.14 -15.29 -16.55
C LYS A 54 2.85 -14.13 -17.24
N ILE A 55 2.12 -13.05 -17.57
CA ILE A 55 2.69 -11.83 -18.17
C ILE A 55 3.74 -11.22 -17.23
N HIS A 56 3.39 -11.09 -15.94
CA HIS A 56 4.31 -10.56 -14.93
C HIS A 56 5.57 -11.41 -14.80
N TYR A 57 5.41 -12.74 -14.79
CA TYR A 57 6.54 -13.67 -14.75
C TYR A 57 7.42 -13.56 -16.00
N GLN A 58 6.84 -13.43 -17.19
CA GLN A 58 7.60 -13.27 -18.42
C GLN A 58 8.47 -12.01 -18.40
N ALA A 59 7.91 -10.89 -17.93
CA ALA A 59 8.59 -9.60 -17.87
C ALA A 59 9.65 -9.51 -16.75
N THR A 60 9.33 -9.97 -15.54
CA THR A 60 10.17 -9.73 -14.35
C THR A 60 10.95 -10.95 -13.88
N LYS A 61 10.61 -12.15 -14.40
CA LYS A 61 11.06 -13.46 -13.90
C LYS A 61 10.71 -13.73 -12.44
N LYS A 62 9.78 -12.98 -11.86
CA LYS A 62 9.29 -13.16 -10.48
C LYS A 62 7.87 -13.68 -10.49
N HIS A 63 7.63 -14.75 -9.73
CA HIS A 63 6.30 -15.32 -9.58
C HIS A 63 5.55 -14.59 -8.46
N ILE A 64 4.44 -13.96 -8.81
CA ILE A 64 3.51 -13.34 -7.85
C ILE A 64 2.17 -14.02 -8.07
N LYS A 65 1.57 -14.55 -6.99
CA LYS A 65 0.24 -15.18 -7.04
C LYS A 65 -0.85 -14.17 -6.70
N LEU A 66 -1.83 -14.04 -7.59
CA LEU A 66 -3.06 -13.30 -7.41
C LEU A 66 -4.16 -14.21 -6.88
N CYS A 67 -5.02 -13.65 -6.02
CA CYS A 67 -6.19 -14.35 -5.53
C CYS A 67 -7.42 -13.88 -6.33
N HIS A 68 -7.98 -14.77 -7.16
CA HIS A 68 -9.16 -14.47 -7.97
C HIS A 68 -10.39 -14.04 -7.13
N VAL A 69 -10.48 -14.51 -5.88
CA VAL A 69 -11.54 -14.08 -4.95
C VAL A 69 -11.34 -12.60 -4.58
N THR A 70 -10.09 -12.18 -4.33
CA THR A 70 -9.79 -10.76 -4.07
C THR A 70 -10.13 -9.90 -5.26
N LEU A 71 -9.75 -10.31 -6.48
CA LEU A 71 -10.13 -9.63 -7.72
C LEU A 71 -11.66 -9.47 -7.84
N LEU A 72 -12.43 -10.54 -7.59
CA LEU A 72 -13.88 -10.51 -7.66
C LEU A 72 -14.50 -9.61 -6.59
N GLN A 73 -13.95 -9.61 -5.37
CA GLN A 73 -14.42 -8.73 -4.31
C GLN A 73 -14.13 -7.26 -4.63
N CYS A 74 -12.97 -6.97 -5.23
CA CYS A 74 -12.64 -5.63 -5.68
C CYS A 74 -13.53 -5.16 -6.82
N TYR A 75 -13.84 -6.03 -7.77
CA TYR A 75 -14.82 -5.75 -8.83
C TYR A 75 -16.21 -5.43 -8.27
N LYS A 76 -16.60 -6.06 -7.16
CA LYS A 76 -17.86 -5.77 -6.43
C LYS A 76 -17.80 -4.49 -5.59
N GLY A 77 -16.71 -3.72 -5.64
CA GLY A 77 -16.53 -2.46 -4.92
C GLY A 77 -15.87 -2.57 -3.56
N ARG A 78 -15.32 -3.73 -3.16
CA ARG A 78 -14.48 -3.80 -1.96
C ARG A 78 -13.09 -3.24 -2.22
N LYS A 79 -12.54 -2.53 -1.24
CA LYS A 79 -11.18 -1.99 -1.35
C LYS A 79 -10.15 -3.08 -1.10
N SER A 80 -8.98 -2.95 -1.73
CA SER A 80 -7.85 -3.79 -1.37
C SER A 80 -7.38 -3.49 0.06
N ARG A 81 -6.61 -4.39 0.67
CA ARG A 81 -6.03 -4.14 2.00
C ARG A 81 -5.11 -2.91 1.98
N ILE A 82 -4.40 -2.66 0.88
CA ILE A 82 -3.50 -1.51 0.76
C ILE A 82 -4.32 -0.23 0.62
N GLU A 83 -5.34 -0.21 -0.21
CA GLU A 83 -6.23 0.94 -0.38
C GLU A 83 -6.93 1.29 0.93
N ALA A 84 -7.52 0.31 1.62
CA ALA A 84 -8.13 0.54 2.93
C ALA A 84 -7.12 1.05 3.96
N ALA A 85 -5.88 0.53 3.95
CA ALA A 85 -4.83 1.02 4.84
C ALA A 85 -4.37 2.45 4.45
N GLN A 86 -4.39 2.81 3.17
CA GLN A 86 -4.06 4.15 2.70
C GLN A 86 -5.10 5.18 3.15
N GLU A 87 -6.39 4.82 3.17
CA GLU A 87 -7.45 5.69 3.67
C GLU A 87 -7.37 5.94 5.17
N LEU A 88 -6.86 4.97 5.91
CA LEU A 88 -6.63 5.08 7.36
C LEU A 88 -5.32 5.79 7.71
N LYS A 89 -4.51 6.21 6.72
CA LYS A 89 -3.27 6.94 7.01
C LYS A 89 -3.60 8.32 7.56
N LEU A 90 -3.27 8.50 8.84
CA LEU A 90 -3.40 9.79 9.51
C LEU A 90 -2.36 10.81 8.99
N LEU A 91 -1.14 10.35 8.71
CA LEU A 91 -0.04 11.18 8.24
C LEU A 91 0.03 11.22 6.73
N LEU A 92 0.18 12.43 6.18
CA LEU A 92 0.50 12.63 4.78
C LEU A 92 1.93 12.14 4.48
N PRO A 93 2.24 11.76 3.21
CA PRO A 93 3.59 11.32 2.85
C PRO A 93 4.69 12.35 3.21
N GLY A 94 4.39 13.64 3.10
CA GLY A 94 5.31 14.73 3.48
C GLY A 94 5.55 14.80 4.99
N GLU A 95 4.48 14.73 5.79
CA GLU A 95 4.56 14.73 7.25
C GLU A 95 5.33 13.51 7.76
N ASN A 96 5.04 12.34 7.19
CA ASN A 96 5.73 11.11 7.55
C ASN A 96 7.24 11.19 7.25
N LYS A 97 7.62 11.84 6.14
CA LYS A 97 9.04 12.05 5.80
C LYS A 97 9.73 12.97 6.81
N LEU A 98 9.10 14.10 7.14
CA LEU A 98 9.61 15.05 8.14
C LEU A 98 9.85 14.37 9.50
N ILE A 99 8.89 13.56 9.96
CA ILE A 99 9.00 12.82 11.23
C ILE A 99 10.15 11.81 11.18
N VAL A 100 10.29 11.04 10.09
CA VAL A 100 11.37 10.06 9.93
C VAL A 100 12.73 10.76 9.91
N ASP A 101 12.86 11.85 9.16
CA ASP A 101 14.09 12.63 9.08
C ASP A 101 14.46 13.22 10.46
N TYR A 102 13.47 13.71 11.22
CA TYR A 102 13.67 14.17 12.60
C TYR A 102 14.16 13.06 13.54
N ILE A 103 13.56 11.86 13.49
CA ILE A 103 13.99 10.71 14.29
C ILE A 103 15.43 10.33 13.97
N ILE A 104 15.76 10.23 12.68
CA ILE A 104 17.11 9.87 12.22
C ILE A 104 18.12 10.91 12.69
N HIS A 105 17.82 12.21 12.52
CA HIS A 105 18.70 13.28 12.96
C HIS A 105 18.92 13.24 14.47
N SER A 106 17.86 13.08 15.25
CA SER A 106 17.92 13.01 16.71
C SER A 106 18.76 11.81 17.19
N ALA A 107 18.59 10.64 16.55
CA ALA A 107 19.38 9.45 16.82
C ALA A 107 20.86 9.64 16.47
N GLN A 108 21.18 10.33 15.36
CA GLN A 108 22.56 10.64 14.97
C GLN A 108 23.26 11.57 15.96
N GLN A 109 22.51 12.46 16.64
CA GLN A 109 23.02 13.33 17.70
C GLN A 109 23.16 12.61 19.06
N GLY A 110 22.84 11.31 19.14
CA GLY A 110 22.89 10.53 20.38
C GLY A 110 21.66 10.68 21.28
N PHE A 111 20.59 11.31 20.80
CA PHE A 111 19.33 11.51 21.53
C PHE A 111 18.18 10.81 20.81
N PRO A 112 18.05 9.48 20.92
CA PRO A 112 16.95 8.76 20.28
C PRO A 112 15.60 9.25 20.84
N VAL A 113 14.67 9.56 19.92
CA VAL A 113 13.33 10.02 20.28
C VAL A 113 12.56 8.89 20.96
N THR A 114 12.03 9.15 22.16
CA THR A 114 11.16 8.17 22.83
C THR A 114 9.76 8.18 22.22
N HIS A 115 9.03 7.07 22.36
CA HIS A 115 7.66 6.97 21.86
C HIS A 115 6.75 8.11 22.36
N LYS A 116 6.93 8.56 23.61
CA LYS A 116 6.17 9.68 24.18
C LYS A 116 6.43 10.99 23.44
N TRP A 117 7.69 11.30 23.16
CA TRP A 117 8.07 12.50 22.41
C TRP A 117 7.61 12.43 20.96
N LEU A 118 7.74 11.26 20.33
CA LEU A 118 7.26 11.05 18.98
C LEU A 118 5.73 11.27 18.88
N LYS A 119 4.97 10.76 19.86
CA LYS A 119 3.53 11.01 19.94
C LYS A 119 3.22 12.51 20.05
N VAL A 120 3.90 13.25 20.93
CA VAL A 120 3.68 14.69 21.10
C VAL A 120 3.91 15.44 19.79
N GLU A 121 4.99 15.13 19.07
CA GLU A 121 5.32 15.81 17.81
C GLU A 121 4.30 15.47 16.70
N ILE A 122 3.88 14.20 16.62
CA ILE A 122 2.84 13.76 15.68
C ILE A 122 1.50 14.44 16.00
N ASP A 123 1.09 14.45 17.27
CA ASP A 123 -0.15 15.10 17.71
C ASP A 123 -0.13 16.60 17.41
N LYS A 124 1.02 17.26 17.55
CA LYS A 124 1.18 18.67 17.20
C LYS A 124 0.97 18.92 15.71
N ILE A 125 1.66 18.17 14.85
CA ILE A 125 1.51 18.27 13.38
C ILE A 125 0.06 18.01 12.97
N LEU A 126 -0.57 16.98 13.55
CA LEU A 126 -1.95 16.62 13.23
C LEU A 126 -2.95 17.66 13.74
N ARG A 127 -2.75 18.25 14.92
CA ARG A 127 -3.58 19.35 15.43
C ARG A 127 -3.44 20.61 14.59
N GLU A 128 -2.23 20.96 14.15
CA GLU A 128 -2.02 22.11 13.28
C GLU A 128 -2.73 21.96 11.93
N ARG A 129 -2.78 20.73 11.38
CA ARG A 129 -3.45 20.48 10.09
C ARG A 129 -4.97 20.24 10.20
N LEU A 130 -5.40 19.42 11.15
CA LEU A 130 -6.80 18.97 11.28
C LEU A 130 -7.62 19.84 12.26
N GLY A 131 -6.97 20.64 13.10
CA GLY A 131 -7.64 21.50 14.07
C GLY A 131 -8.54 20.70 15.01
N ASP A 132 -9.80 21.14 15.10
CA ASP A 132 -10.83 20.57 15.97
C ASP A 132 -11.33 19.20 15.51
N GLU A 133 -11.06 18.80 14.26
CA GLU A 133 -11.38 17.46 13.74
C GLU A 133 -10.42 16.39 14.28
N PHE A 134 -9.33 16.80 14.92
CA PHE A 134 -8.38 15.87 15.49
C PHE A 134 -8.88 15.23 16.79
N LEU A 135 -8.53 13.95 17.00
CA LEU A 135 -8.90 13.19 18.19
C LEU A 135 -8.42 13.90 19.46
N LYS A 136 -9.33 14.15 20.40
CA LYS A 136 -9.01 14.78 21.70
C LYS A 136 -7.91 14.05 22.49
N ASP A 137 -7.83 12.73 22.32
CA ASP A 137 -6.90 11.85 23.02
C ASP A 137 -5.55 11.62 22.31
N GLY A 138 -5.37 12.19 21.11
CA GLY A 138 -4.18 12.02 20.27
C GLY A 138 -4.05 10.62 19.64
N VAL A 139 -2.91 10.36 18.99
CA VAL A 139 -2.61 9.07 18.36
C VAL A 139 -2.15 8.02 19.39
N GLY A 140 -2.39 6.73 19.09
CA GLY A 140 -1.81 5.59 19.84
C GLY A 140 -2.17 5.54 21.32
N LYS A 141 -3.47 5.37 21.63
CA LYS A 141 -3.91 4.98 22.98
C LYS A 141 -3.29 3.66 23.42
#